data_AF-A0A9P7V3R0-F1
#
_entry.id   AF-A0A9P7V3R0-F1
#
_cell.length_a   1.000
_cell.length_b   1.000
_cell.length_c   1.000
_cell.angle_alpha   90.00
_cell.angle_beta   90.00
_cell.angle_gamma   90.00
#
_symmetry.space_group_name_H-M   'P 1'
#
loop_
_entity.id
_entity.type
_entity.pdbx_description
1 polymer ?
#
loop_
_entity_poly.entity_id
_entity_poly.type
_entity_poly.pdbx_seq_one_letter_code
_entity_poly.pdbx_strand_id
1 'polypeptide(L)'
;MNMSSSLKRSTSDSRPPSPPRKRFTPAFSFRTHLSESSLASKQHYDHQTRSNIVDAVLTPVSAHSRETGTPFYQCDMIAITKAEKEIDRLRDELYVANRKLEDEERELDSRTKTILNLLKEKDDMKENYEALLREKEAAISNLTARIGKDFPSRGHEEEENPPQDEDEDNISIIEITSSDSPQDDDYFERHSDEENTSDKEATSTPVQRRNTNETVSARLSNHRKKPALDAVLKSARHEYDARVVATCPFPNTSQQEGIARSCLEKTDISAIYSSDKSCLQSVFRKVNNVCGELIRSNVRKSVQQTYGFSMLNGTKKNESLYRRLVEDYAYVYKDPTKRTGIFENSIIQGILKFFLTQSNMRPFLLASNSIFNPIPRETIAFILTLVKFCLSEWQTGVHKKTKFYRIKNVGSYERLLNVLEGWEKHRRESSMKIRTNLYTMICACIEDEPVEV
;
A
#
# COMPACT_ATOMS: atom_id res chain seq x y z
N MET A 1 42.32 44.15 71.31
CA MET A 1 41.84 42.92 72.01
C MET A 1 40.89 42.21 71.07
N ASN A 2 41.29 41.02 70.64
CA ASN A 2 40.50 40.11 69.80
C ASN A 2 39.18 39.75 70.48
N MET A 3 38.08 39.70 69.73
CA MET A 3 37.05 38.66 69.88
C MET A 3 36.35 38.42 68.54
N SER A 4 36.61 37.22 68.02
CA SER A 4 35.96 36.57 66.89
C SER A 4 34.75 35.77 67.37
N SER A 5 33.65 35.75 66.60
CA SER A 5 32.78 34.57 66.43
C SER A 5 31.72 34.88 65.36
N SER A 6 31.82 34.29 64.17
CA SER A 6 31.33 32.95 63.77
C SER A 6 29.92 33.01 63.17
N LEU A 7 29.83 33.36 61.87
CA LEU A 7 28.63 33.20 61.05
C LEU A 7 28.66 31.83 60.35
N LYS A 8 27.73 30.96 60.75
CA LYS A 8 27.46 29.68 60.08
C LYS A 8 26.70 29.93 58.78
N ARG A 9 27.32 29.64 57.62
CA ARG A 9 26.62 29.47 56.33
C ARG A 9 26.00 28.07 56.29
N SER A 10 24.68 28.01 56.24
CA SER A 10 23.90 26.82 55.94
C SER A 10 23.62 26.80 54.43
N THR A 11 24.35 25.98 53.69
CA THR A 11 24.05 25.67 52.28
C THR A 11 23.18 24.41 52.26
N SER A 12 21.87 24.59 52.13
CA SER A 12 20.92 23.51 51.84
C SER A 12 20.95 23.20 50.35
N ASP A 13 21.69 22.16 50.00
CA ASP A 13 21.84 21.64 48.64
C ASP A 13 20.65 20.69 48.35
N SER A 14 19.52 21.26 47.89
CA SER A 14 18.32 20.51 47.53
C SER A 14 18.38 20.12 46.04
N ARG A 15 18.95 18.94 45.75
CA ARG A 15 18.82 18.30 44.43
C ARG A 15 17.37 17.84 44.20
N PRO A 16 16.78 18.11 43.02
CA PRO A 16 15.49 17.53 42.67
C PRO A 16 15.60 16.01 42.44
N PRO A 17 14.56 15.23 42.79
CA PRO A 17 14.55 13.79 42.61
C PRO A 17 14.59 13.42 41.12
N SER A 18 15.48 12.49 40.78
CA SER A 18 15.60 11.96 39.43
C SER A 18 14.30 11.24 39.00
N PRO A 19 13.84 11.41 37.75
CA PRO A 19 12.65 10.71 37.26
C PRO A 19 12.90 9.19 37.18
N PRO A 20 11.86 8.37 37.42
CA PRO A 20 12.00 6.92 37.41
C PRO A 20 12.41 6.42 36.03
N ARG A 21 13.53 5.68 35.99
CA ARG A 21 13.98 4.95 34.78
C ARG A 21 12.90 3.96 34.36
N LYS A 22 12.18 4.27 33.28
CA LYS A 22 11.33 3.31 32.58
C LYS A 22 12.21 2.18 32.07
N ARG A 23 12.00 0.97 32.58
CA ARG A 23 12.62 -0.25 32.07
C ARG A 23 12.14 -0.45 30.63
N PHE A 24 13.06 -0.27 29.68
CA PHE A 24 12.89 -0.76 28.31
C PHE A 24 12.84 -2.29 28.36
N THR A 25 11.68 -2.86 28.03
CA THR A 25 11.59 -4.27 27.63
C THR A 25 12.16 -4.40 26.21
N PRO A 26 13.09 -5.33 25.95
CA PRO A 26 13.64 -5.49 24.62
C PRO A 26 12.58 -6.05 23.66
N ALA A 27 12.58 -5.51 22.45
CA ALA A 27 11.79 -5.97 21.33
C ALA A 27 12.08 -7.45 21.02
N PHE A 28 11.01 -8.18 20.71
CA PHE A 28 11.04 -9.55 20.20
C PHE A 28 11.95 -9.64 18.96
N SER A 29 13.08 -10.35 19.11
CA SER A 29 13.93 -10.74 17.99
C SER A 29 13.39 -12.04 17.39
N PHE A 30 12.85 -11.97 16.17
CA PHE A 30 12.59 -13.13 15.33
C PHE A 30 13.73 -13.25 14.32
N ARG A 31 14.65 -14.21 14.53
CA ARG A 31 15.57 -14.65 13.47
C ARG A 31 15.86 -16.16 13.57
N THR A 32 15.64 -16.81 12.42
CA THR A 32 16.25 -18.04 11.88
C THR A 32 16.09 -19.36 12.64
N HIS A 33 15.00 -20.10 12.34
CA HIS A 33 14.92 -21.57 12.51
C HIS A 33 14.10 -22.28 11.40
N LEU A 34 13.92 -21.68 10.22
CA LEU A 34 12.98 -22.18 9.20
C LEU A 34 13.55 -23.10 8.10
N SER A 35 14.86 -23.41 8.06
CA SER A 35 15.38 -24.22 6.95
C SER A 35 15.39 -25.74 7.19
N GLU A 36 15.48 -26.22 8.43
CA GLU A 36 15.67 -27.67 8.69
C GLU A 36 14.36 -28.46 8.93
N SER A 37 13.30 -27.80 9.40
CA SER A 37 12.02 -28.48 9.70
C SER A 37 11.20 -28.84 8.44
N SER A 38 11.47 -28.18 7.31
CA SER A 38 10.75 -28.37 6.05
C SER A 38 11.12 -29.68 5.33
N LEU A 39 12.40 -30.07 5.35
CA LEU A 39 12.83 -31.32 4.71
C LEU A 39 12.35 -32.56 5.47
N ALA A 40 12.35 -32.54 6.80
CA ALA A 40 11.90 -33.67 7.63
C ALA A 40 10.38 -33.91 7.50
N SER A 41 9.57 -32.85 7.39
CA SER A 41 8.11 -32.98 7.18
C SER A 41 7.76 -33.54 5.81
N LYS A 42 8.56 -33.24 4.77
CA LYS A 42 8.32 -33.74 3.40
C LYS A 42 8.52 -35.26 3.29
N GLN A 43 9.55 -35.80 3.94
CA GLN A 43 9.81 -37.24 3.93
C GLN A 43 8.77 -38.04 4.72
N HIS A 44 8.26 -37.49 5.82
CA HIS A 44 7.26 -38.19 6.64
C HIS A 44 5.88 -38.28 5.95
N TYR A 45 5.51 -37.24 5.17
CA TYR A 45 4.22 -37.19 4.48
C TYR A 45 4.16 -38.15 3.28
N ASP A 46 5.27 -38.35 2.58
CA ASP A 46 5.35 -39.24 1.41
C ASP A 46 5.22 -40.73 1.81
N HIS A 47 5.78 -41.11 2.97
CA HIS A 47 5.69 -42.48 3.46
C HIS A 47 4.28 -42.85 3.98
N GLN A 48 3.60 -41.92 4.64
CA GLN A 48 2.24 -42.14 5.16
C GLN A 48 1.22 -42.28 4.02
N THR A 49 1.36 -41.47 2.96
CA THR A 49 0.44 -41.47 1.83
C THR A 49 0.59 -42.74 0.99
N ARG A 50 1.82 -43.24 0.81
CA ARG A 50 2.09 -44.53 0.16
C ARG A 50 1.47 -45.71 0.91
N SER A 51 1.55 -45.73 2.25
CA SER A 51 0.96 -46.80 3.07
C SER A 51 -0.55 -46.86 2.91
N ASN A 52 -1.22 -45.71 2.99
CA ASN A 52 -2.70 -45.65 2.95
C ASN A 52 -3.28 -46.05 1.58
N ILE A 53 -2.57 -45.78 0.48
CA ILE A 53 -3.01 -46.18 -0.87
C ILE A 53 -2.83 -47.69 -1.08
N VAL A 54 -1.73 -48.27 -0.59
CA VAL A 54 -1.50 -49.72 -0.66
C VAL A 54 -2.54 -50.48 0.16
N ASP A 55 -2.86 -50.01 1.37
CA ASP A 55 -3.87 -50.63 2.22
C ASP A 55 -5.28 -50.54 1.59
N ALA A 56 -5.64 -49.39 1.00
CA ALA A 56 -6.94 -49.18 0.36
C ALA A 56 -7.13 -50.00 -0.93
N VAL A 57 -6.05 -50.33 -1.65
CA VAL A 57 -6.10 -51.15 -2.86
C VAL A 57 -6.08 -52.66 -2.53
N LEU A 58 -5.50 -53.06 -1.39
CA LEU A 58 -5.39 -54.47 -0.99
C LEU A 58 -6.57 -54.98 -0.13
N THR A 59 -7.45 -54.10 0.35
CA THR A 59 -8.67 -54.49 1.08
C THR A 59 -9.92 -54.09 0.28
N PRO A 60 -10.46 -54.92 -0.66
CA PRO A 60 -11.15 -56.16 -0.29
C PRO A 60 -11.30 -57.21 -1.43
N VAL A 61 -10.61 -58.36 -1.39
CA VAL A 61 -10.96 -59.52 -2.27
C VAL A 61 -10.97 -60.85 -1.49
N SER A 62 -11.46 -60.86 -0.25
CA SER A 62 -11.48 -62.09 0.56
C SER A 62 -12.87 -62.64 0.89
N ALA A 63 -13.97 -61.99 0.49
CA ALA A 63 -15.29 -62.38 0.98
C ALA A 63 -16.32 -62.88 -0.05
N HIS A 64 -16.11 -62.80 -1.37
CA HIS A 64 -17.17 -63.08 -2.35
C HIS A 64 -16.69 -63.82 -3.62
N SER A 65 -16.11 -65.02 -3.48
CA SER A 65 -15.95 -65.91 -4.64
C SER A 65 -15.97 -67.39 -4.26
N ARG A 66 -17.19 -67.91 -4.13
CA ARG A 66 -17.53 -69.31 -4.37
C ARG A 66 -18.90 -69.29 -5.01
N GLU A 67 -18.99 -69.25 -6.35
CA GLU A 67 -20.06 -69.95 -7.10
C GLU A 67 -20.11 -69.69 -8.61
N THR A 68 -19.44 -68.69 -9.18
CA THR A 68 -19.51 -68.46 -10.63
C THR A 68 -18.15 -68.66 -11.29
N GLY A 69 -17.98 -69.80 -11.97
CA GLY A 69 -16.79 -70.18 -12.75
C GLY A 69 -16.55 -69.34 -14.01
N THR A 70 -16.63 -68.02 -13.90
CA THR A 70 -16.27 -67.05 -14.92
C THR A 70 -14.86 -66.50 -14.65
N PRO A 71 -14.02 -66.29 -15.67
CA PRO A 71 -12.62 -65.90 -15.52
C PRO A 71 -12.51 -64.42 -15.09
N PHE A 72 -12.70 -64.17 -13.79
CA PHE A 72 -12.61 -62.84 -13.16
C PHE A 72 -11.24 -62.17 -13.35
N TYR A 73 -10.18 -62.96 -13.53
CA TYR A 73 -8.80 -62.51 -13.64
C TYR A 73 -8.50 -61.58 -14.84
N GLN A 74 -9.32 -61.59 -15.90
CA GLN A 74 -9.00 -60.84 -17.12
C GLN A 74 -9.42 -59.37 -17.04
N CYS A 75 -10.49 -59.04 -16.32
CA CYS A 75 -10.92 -57.64 -16.12
C CYS A 75 -9.98 -56.89 -15.16
N ASP A 76 -9.49 -57.56 -14.12
CA ASP A 76 -8.58 -56.95 -13.14
C ASP A 76 -7.23 -56.60 -13.75
N MET A 77 -6.69 -57.45 -14.63
CA MET A 77 -5.42 -57.18 -15.33
C MET A 77 -5.49 -55.94 -16.23
N ILE A 78 -6.60 -55.73 -16.95
CA ILE A 78 -6.78 -54.53 -17.80
C ILE A 78 -6.86 -53.26 -16.95
N ALA A 79 -7.56 -53.32 -15.81
CA ALA A 79 -7.65 -52.21 -14.88
C ALA A 79 -6.29 -51.85 -14.27
N ILE A 80 -5.50 -52.85 -13.87
CA ILE A 80 -4.14 -52.67 -13.35
C ILE A 80 -3.24 -52.02 -14.42
N THR A 81 -3.19 -52.55 -15.64
CA THR A 81 -2.36 -51.98 -16.71
C THR A 81 -2.76 -50.54 -17.06
N LYS A 82 -4.06 -50.21 -16.97
CA LYS A 82 -4.53 -48.83 -17.17
C LYS A 82 -4.07 -47.91 -16.03
N ALA A 83 -4.12 -48.36 -14.79
CA ALA A 83 -3.65 -47.61 -13.62
C ALA A 83 -2.13 -47.40 -13.68
N GLU A 84 -1.35 -48.41 -14.05
CA GLU A 84 0.11 -48.30 -14.22
C GLU A 84 0.48 -47.25 -15.27
N LYS A 85 -0.19 -47.24 -16.43
CA LYS A 85 0.02 -46.22 -17.46
C LYS A 85 -0.29 -44.80 -16.98
N GLU A 86 -1.34 -44.63 -16.17
CA GLU A 86 -1.66 -43.32 -15.61
C GLU A 86 -0.64 -42.88 -14.55
N ILE A 87 -0.13 -43.81 -13.73
CA ILE A 87 0.94 -43.53 -12.78
C ILE A 87 2.21 -43.06 -13.51
N ASP A 88 2.59 -43.72 -14.61
CA ASP A 88 3.76 -43.31 -15.39
C ASP A 88 3.54 -41.95 -16.07
N ARG A 89 2.34 -41.69 -16.61
CA ARG A 89 1.96 -40.36 -17.13
C ARG A 89 2.12 -39.26 -16.06
N LEU A 90 1.64 -39.50 -14.85
CA LEU A 90 1.74 -38.55 -13.73
C LEU A 90 3.19 -38.38 -13.25
N ARG A 91 4.02 -39.42 -13.30
CA ARG A 91 5.46 -39.31 -12.99
C ARG A 91 6.19 -38.41 -13.99
N ASP A 92 5.89 -38.56 -15.28
CA ASP A 92 6.47 -37.71 -16.33
C ASP A 92 6.04 -36.25 -16.17
N GLU A 93 4.76 -35.99 -15.89
CA GLU A 93 4.25 -34.64 -15.59
C GLU A 93 4.94 -34.02 -14.36
N LEU A 94 5.11 -34.80 -13.30
CA LEU A 94 5.79 -34.36 -12.07
C LEU A 94 7.27 -34.07 -12.33
N TYR A 95 7.94 -34.88 -13.15
CA TYR A 95 9.33 -34.66 -13.55
C TYR A 95 9.49 -33.35 -14.33
N VAL A 96 8.62 -33.09 -15.31
CA VAL A 96 8.62 -31.83 -16.08
C VAL A 96 8.35 -30.63 -15.18
N ALA A 97 7.40 -30.74 -14.25
CA ALA A 97 7.09 -29.68 -13.30
C ALA A 97 8.27 -29.36 -12.36
N ASN A 98 8.95 -30.38 -11.83
CA ASN A 98 10.12 -30.20 -10.99
C ASN A 98 11.27 -29.53 -11.75
N ARG A 99 11.53 -29.95 -13.00
CA ARG A 99 12.57 -29.32 -13.83
C ARG A 99 12.28 -27.83 -14.07
N LYS A 100 11.01 -27.49 -14.31
CA LYS A 100 10.59 -26.09 -14.47
C LYS A 100 10.81 -25.28 -13.19
N LEU A 101 10.50 -25.85 -12.02
CA LEU A 101 10.77 -25.21 -10.73
C LEU A 101 12.26 -24.97 -10.50
N GLU A 102 13.13 -25.93 -10.85
CA GLU A 102 14.60 -25.76 -10.76
C GLU A 102 15.14 -24.67 -11.71
N ASP A 103 14.55 -24.52 -12.91
CA ASP A 103 14.88 -23.43 -13.84
C ASP A 103 14.45 -22.06 -13.25
N GLU A 104 13.25 -21.98 -12.66
CA GLU A 104 12.74 -20.76 -12.00
C GLU A 104 13.60 -20.38 -10.77
N GLU A 105 14.04 -21.36 -9.98
CA GLU A 105 14.94 -21.14 -8.84
C GLU A 105 16.31 -20.59 -9.29
N ARG A 106 16.89 -21.16 -10.36
CA ARG A 106 18.13 -20.64 -10.96
C ARG A 106 17.98 -19.21 -11.48
N GLU A 107 16.83 -18.87 -12.06
CA GLU A 107 16.55 -17.50 -12.52
C GLU A 107 16.43 -16.52 -11.33
N LEU A 108 15.78 -16.93 -10.25
CA LEU A 108 15.67 -16.14 -9.02
C LEU A 108 17.05 -15.89 -8.37
N ASP A 109 17.91 -16.90 -8.31
CA ASP A 109 19.28 -16.75 -7.82
C ASP A 109 20.11 -15.78 -8.68
N SER A 110 19.96 -15.88 -10.01
CA SER A 110 20.59 -14.94 -10.95
C SER A 110 20.13 -13.50 -10.71
N ARG A 111 18.82 -13.28 -10.57
CA ARG A 111 18.25 -11.96 -10.26
C ARG A 111 18.73 -11.42 -8.92
N THR A 112 18.79 -12.27 -7.90
CA THR A 112 19.28 -11.91 -6.56
C THR A 112 20.73 -11.44 -6.63
N LYS A 113 21.58 -12.15 -7.38
CA LYS A 113 22.98 -11.76 -7.60
C LYS A 113 23.09 -10.41 -8.30
N THR A 114 22.25 -10.14 -9.30
CA THR A 114 22.21 -8.84 -9.99
C THR A 114 21.79 -7.70 -9.05
N ILE A 115 20.77 -7.91 -8.21
CA ILE A 115 20.32 -6.91 -7.23
C ILE A 115 21.44 -6.61 -6.21
N LEU A 116 22.15 -7.63 -5.73
CA LEU A 116 23.28 -7.43 -4.81
C LEU A 116 24.42 -6.63 -5.45
N ASN A 117 24.71 -6.85 -6.73
CA ASN A 117 25.71 -6.05 -7.45
C ASN A 117 25.28 -4.58 -7.58
N LEU A 118 24.03 -4.31 -7.93
CA LEU A 118 23.49 -2.94 -8.03
C LEU A 118 23.49 -2.22 -6.68
N LEU A 119 23.20 -2.93 -5.58
CA LEU A 119 23.28 -2.36 -4.24
C LEU A 119 24.72 -1.99 -3.87
N LYS A 120 25.69 -2.84 -4.22
CA LYS A 120 27.11 -2.55 -4.03
C LYS A 120 27.55 -1.31 -4.82
N GLU A 121 27.19 -1.22 -6.10
CA GLU A 121 27.49 -0.06 -6.94
C GLU A 121 26.89 1.23 -6.38
N LYS A 122 25.67 1.14 -5.84
CA LYS A 122 25.02 2.28 -5.18
C LYS A 122 25.76 2.73 -3.92
N ASP A 123 26.26 1.79 -3.11
CA ASP A 123 27.04 2.11 -1.92
C ASP A 123 28.39 2.75 -2.29
N ASP A 124 29.06 2.24 -3.33
CA ASP A 124 30.30 2.81 -3.88
C ASP A 124 30.07 4.25 -4.41
N MET A 125 28.96 4.48 -5.13
CA MET A 125 28.56 5.83 -5.58
C MET A 125 28.28 6.78 -4.42
N LYS A 126 27.64 6.30 -3.36
CA LYS A 126 27.34 7.09 -2.16
C LYS A 126 28.63 7.51 -1.46
N GLU A 127 29.58 6.59 -1.30
CA GLU A 127 30.89 6.90 -0.70
C GLU A 127 31.66 7.95 -1.52
N ASN A 128 31.64 7.84 -2.86
CA ASN A 128 32.24 8.83 -3.75
C ASN A 128 31.59 10.21 -3.61
N TYR A 129 30.25 10.28 -3.50
CA TYR A 129 29.54 11.53 -3.29
C TYR A 129 29.87 12.17 -1.93
N GLU A 130 29.94 11.37 -0.86
CA GLU A 130 30.33 11.85 0.47
C GLU A 130 31.78 12.37 0.48
N ALA A 131 32.70 11.72 -0.24
CA ALA A 131 34.07 12.21 -0.39
C ALA A 131 34.13 13.57 -1.10
N LEU A 132 33.38 13.72 -2.20
CA LEU A 132 33.27 14.99 -2.93
C LEU A 132 32.69 16.10 -2.05
N LEU A 133 31.67 15.78 -1.25
CA LEU A 133 31.06 16.74 -0.32
C LEU A 133 32.08 17.23 0.72
N ARG A 134 32.86 16.33 1.32
CA ARG A 134 33.94 16.68 2.27
C ARG A 134 35.01 17.57 1.62
N GLU A 135 35.38 17.31 0.36
CA GLU A 135 36.33 18.15 -0.38
C GLU A 135 35.78 19.57 -0.58
N LYS A 136 34.50 19.70 -0.95
CA LYS A 136 33.84 21.01 -1.12
C LYS A 136 33.74 21.77 0.20
N GLU A 137 33.37 21.10 1.29
CA GLU A 137 33.33 21.71 2.63
C GLU A 137 34.71 22.21 3.08
N ALA A 138 35.77 21.43 2.82
CA ALA A 138 37.15 21.86 3.10
C ALA A 138 37.56 23.07 2.25
N ALA A 139 37.17 23.11 0.96
CA ALA A 139 37.43 24.25 0.09
C ALA A 139 36.72 25.53 0.56
N ILE A 140 35.46 25.42 0.99
CA ILE A 140 34.69 26.53 1.58
C ILE A 140 35.38 27.03 2.85
N SER A 141 35.75 26.12 3.77
CA SER A 141 36.45 26.49 5.00
C SER A 141 37.76 27.23 4.73
N ASN A 142 38.53 26.80 3.73
CA ASN A 142 39.77 27.46 3.32
C ASN A 142 39.53 28.85 2.73
N LEU A 143 38.47 29.03 1.94
CA LEU A 143 38.09 30.34 1.39
C LEU A 143 37.64 31.30 2.51
N THR A 144 36.81 30.83 3.44
CA THR A 144 36.39 31.62 4.62
C THR A 144 37.59 32.06 5.46
N ALA A 145 38.57 31.17 5.67
CA ALA A 145 39.80 31.50 6.40
C ALA A 145 40.69 32.53 5.68
N ARG A 146 40.68 32.57 4.34
CA ARG A 146 41.37 33.61 3.56
C ARG A 146 40.67 34.96 3.64
N ILE A 147 39.35 34.98 3.42
CA ILE A 147 38.54 36.21 3.50
C ILE A 147 38.66 36.87 4.88
N GLY A 148 38.66 36.06 5.96
CA GLY A 148 38.82 36.57 7.33
C GLY A 148 40.19 37.19 7.65
N LYS A 149 41.24 36.92 6.86
CA LYS A 149 42.58 37.53 7.05
C LYS A 149 42.74 38.86 6.31
N ASP A 150 42.07 39.01 5.17
CA ASP A 150 42.23 40.18 4.30
C ASP A 150 41.30 41.35 4.67
N PHE A 151 40.31 41.11 5.54
CA PHE A 151 39.58 42.16 6.23
C PHE A 151 40.11 42.28 7.66
N PRO A 152 41.20 43.07 7.90
CA PRO A 152 41.51 43.47 9.26
C PRO A 152 40.25 44.09 9.82
N SER A 153 39.80 43.60 10.98
CA SER A 153 38.66 44.16 11.70
C SER A 153 38.90 45.67 11.81
N ARG A 154 38.26 46.42 10.92
CA ARG A 154 38.23 47.87 10.97
C ARG A 154 37.56 48.13 12.31
N GLY A 155 38.37 48.54 13.29
CA GLY A 155 37.89 48.81 14.64
C GLY A 155 36.71 49.74 14.50
N HIS A 156 35.51 49.20 14.68
CA HIS A 156 34.37 50.00 15.06
C HIS A 156 34.68 50.43 16.48
N GLU A 157 35.39 51.55 16.58
CA GLU A 157 35.36 52.40 17.76
C GLU A 157 33.88 52.60 18.11
N GLU A 158 33.62 52.34 19.38
CA GLU A 158 32.45 52.70 20.18
C GLU A 158 31.54 53.74 19.49
N GLU A 159 30.49 53.26 18.81
CA GLU A 159 29.38 54.13 18.41
C GLU A 159 28.28 53.98 19.45
N GLU A 160 27.89 55.13 19.97
CA GLU A 160 27.11 55.39 21.17
C GLU A 160 25.74 54.71 21.18
N ASN A 161 25.24 54.50 22.40
CA ASN A 161 23.87 54.04 22.70
C ASN A 161 22.83 54.74 21.82
N PRO A 162 21.99 54.00 21.07
CA PRO A 162 20.83 54.61 20.42
C PRO A 162 19.79 55.01 21.49
N PRO A 163 19.12 56.16 21.32
CA PRO A 163 18.05 56.57 22.21
C PRO A 163 16.89 55.58 22.19
N GLN A 164 16.33 55.34 23.36
CA GLN A 164 15.01 54.75 23.53
C GLN A 164 13.98 55.78 23.02
N ASP A 165 13.60 55.68 21.75
CA ASP A 165 12.38 56.31 21.26
C ASP A 165 11.36 55.21 20.99
N GLU A 166 10.37 55.19 21.86
CA GLU A 166 9.07 54.57 21.67
C GLU A 166 8.43 55.22 20.43
N ASP A 167 8.15 54.44 19.39
CA ASP A 167 7.02 54.69 18.50
C ASP A 167 6.70 53.38 17.76
N GLU A 168 5.61 52.76 18.21
CA GLU A 168 4.93 51.65 17.58
C GLU A 168 4.24 52.15 16.31
N ASP A 169 4.88 52.00 15.13
CA ASP A 169 4.16 52.15 13.86
C ASP A 169 4.56 51.09 12.83
N ASN A 170 3.73 50.04 12.79
CA ASN A 170 3.02 49.63 11.58
C ASN A 170 3.86 49.45 10.30
N ILE A 171 4.70 48.41 10.26
CA ILE A 171 5.24 47.90 8.99
C ILE A 171 4.46 46.65 8.60
N SER A 172 3.57 46.85 7.64
CA SER A 172 2.92 45.79 6.88
C SER A 172 3.96 44.84 6.29
N ILE A 173 3.96 43.61 6.78
CA ILE A 173 4.71 42.50 6.22
C ILE A 173 4.18 42.26 4.81
N ILE A 174 4.93 42.73 3.81
CA ILE A 174 4.79 42.28 2.43
C ILE A 174 5.26 40.83 2.41
N GLU A 175 4.30 39.90 2.44
CA GLU A 175 4.50 38.50 2.10
C GLU A 175 5.09 38.43 0.69
N ILE A 176 6.40 38.26 0.59
CA ILE A 176 7.04 37.76 -0.61
C ILE A 176 6.62 36.29 -0.72
N THR A 177 5.52 36.06 -1.43
CA THR A 177 5.14 34.73 -1.89
C THR A 177 6.13 34.29 -2.96
N SER A 178 7.25 33.69 -2.54
CA SER A 178 8.09 32.85 -3.42
C SER A 178 7.31 31.59 -3.77
N SER A 179 6.40 31.75 -4.72
CA SER A 179 5.68 30.68 -5.41
C SER A 179 6.59 30.07 -6.47
N ASP A 180 7.58 29.30 -6.03
CA ASP A 180 8.23 28.28 -6.87
C ASP A 180 8.05 26.93 -6.17
N SER A 181 6.80 26.43 -6.24
CA SER A 181 6.55 25.01 -6.07
C SER A 181 6.87 24.33 -7.40
N PRO A 182 7.79 23.35 -7.45
CA PRO A 182 8.03 22.56 -8.64
C PRO A 182 6.70 21.95 -9.09
N GLN A 183 6.29 22.25 -10.33
CA GLN A 183 5.25 21.50 -11.01
C GLN A 183 5.81 20.10 -11.28
N ASP A 184 5.64 19.20 -10.30
CA ASP A 184 5.67 17.77 -10.53
C ASP A 184 4.43 17.39 -11.34
N ASP A 185 4.47 17.75 -12.62
CA ASP A 185 3.67 17.11 -13.65
C ASP A 185 4.13 15.65 -13.71
N ASP A 186 3.39 14.78 -13.03
CA ASP A 186 3.47 13.32 -13.18
C ASP A 186 3.10 12.95 -14.62
N TYR A 187 4.12 13.13 -15.45
CA TYR A 187 4.44 12.46 -16.68
C TYR A 187 4.18 10.97 -16.49
N PHE A 188 3.16 10.46 -17.18
CA PHE A 188 3.11 9.06 -17.56
C PHE A 188 4.30 8.84 -18.51
N GLU A 189 5.46 8.54 -17.94
CA GLU A 189 6.67 8.18 -18.68
C GLU A 189 6.37 6.88 -19.44
N ARG A 190 6.03 7.05 -20.73
CA ARG A 190 6.07 5.96 -21.70
C ARG A 190 7.55 5.61 -21.85
N HIS A 191 8.02 4.62 -21.11
CA HIS A 191 9.25 3.93 -21.48
C HIS A 191 8.96 3.14 -22.77
N SER A 192 9.39 3.70 -23.90
CA SER A 192 9.66 2.95 -25.12
C SER A 192 11.11 2.51 -25.04
N ASP A 193 11.31 1.20 -25.06
CA ASP A 193 12.62 0.57 -25.19
C ASP A 193 13.25 0.96 -26.54
N GLU A 194 14.32 1.74 -26.51
CA GLU A 194 15.25 1.89 -27.62
C GLU A 194 16.68 1.80 -27.08
N GLU A 195 17.22 0.57 -27.06
CA GLU A 195 18.66 0.36 -27.07
C GLU A 195 19.16 0.20 -28.52
N ASN A 196 19.89 1.23 -28.94
CA ASN A 196 21.26 1.15 -29.45
C ASN A 196 21.54 0.46 -30.80
N THR A 197 21.95 1.25 -31.80
CA THR A 197 23.21 1.02 -32.55
C THR A 197 23.71 2.31 -33.19
N SER A 198 24.99 2.61 -32.98
CA SER A 198 25.75 3.73 -33.53
C SER A 198 26.19 3.54 -34.99
N ASP A 199 26.25 4.69 -35.68
CA ASP A 199 27.11 5.09 -36.81
C ASP A 199 27.01 4.39 -38.18
N LYS A 200 26.48 5.12 -39.18
CA LYS A 200 27.27 5.62 -40.33
C LYS A 200 26.46 6.54 -41.28
N GLU A 201 27.08 7.69 -41.56
CA GLU A 201 27.09 8.54 -42.76
C GLU A 201 25.86 8.67 -43.69
N ALA A 202 25.43 9.94 -43.80
CA ALA A 202 25.03 10.67 -45.01
C ALA A 202 24.21 9.94 -46.09
N THR A 203 22.90 10.23 -46.14
CA THR A 203 22.24 10.82 -47.33
C THR A 203 20.79 11.16 -47.01
N SER A 204 20.38 12.35 -47.46
CA SER A 204 19.07 12.95 -47.28
C SER A 204 17.98 12.27 -48.11
N THR A 205 16.88 11.85 -47.46
CA THR A 205 15.55 11.79 -48.10
C THR A 205 14.45 11.98 -47.05
N PRO A 206 13.35 12.68 -47.38
CA PRO A 206 12.29 12.99 -46.42
C PRO A 206 11.39 11.77 -46.20
N VAL A 207 11.61 11.06 -45.09
CA VAL A 207 10.73 9.97 -44.66
C VAL A 207 9.48 10.56 -44.00
N GLN A 208 8.34 10.43 -44.68
CA GLN A 208 7.02 10.70 -44.10
C GLN A 208 6.79 9.77 -42.90
N ARG A 209 6.94 10.29 -41.69
CA ARG A 209 6.49 9.65 -40.45
C ARG A 209 4.96 9.53 -40.48
N ARG A 210 4.46 8.36 -40.91
CA ARG A 210 3.05 7.97 -40.72
C ARG A 210 2.82 7.78 -39.22
N ASN A 211 2.04 8.69 -38.63
CA ASN A 211 1.49 8.54 -37.29
C ASN A 211 0.54 7.33 -37.23
N THR A 212 1.04 6.19 -36.75
CA THR A 212 0.25 4.96 -36.54
C THR A 212 -0.71 5.03 -35.35
N ASN A 213 -0.71 6.15 -34.60
CA ASN A 213 -1.60 6.34 -33.44
C ASN A 213 -2.99 6.87 -33.80
N GLU A 214 -3.20 7.43 -35.01
CA GLU A 214 -4.53 7.93 -35.41
C GLU A 214 -5.51 6.80 -35.76
N THR A 215 -5.03 5.63 -36.21
CA THR A 215 -5.89 4.52 -36.65
C THR A 215 -6.55 3.75 -35.49
N VAL A 216 -5.91 3.66 -34.32
CA VAL A 216 -6.52 3.02 -33.13
C VAL A 216 -7.61 3.92 -32.53
N SER A 217 -7.37 5.22 -32.48
CA SER A 217 -8.36 6.20 -31.99
C SER A 217 -9.59 6.27 -32.91
N ALA A 218 -9.38 6.23 -34.23
CA ALA A 218 -10.47 6.19 -35.22
C ALA A 218 -11.30 4.88 -35.16
N ARG A 219 -10.65 3.73 -34.91
CA ARG A 219 -11.37 2.43 -34.73
C ARG A 219 -12.26 2.42 -33.49
N LEU A 220 -11.82 3.03 -32.39
CA LEU A 220 -12.65 3.17 -31.18
C LEU A 220 -13.76 4.22 -31.36
N SER A 221 -13.51 5.27 -32.14
CA SER A 221 -14.53 6.28 -32.46
C SER A 221 -15.74 5.69 -33.19
N ASN A 222 -15.50 4.72 -34.09
CA ASN A 222 -16.58 4.01 -34.79
C ASN A 222 -17.31 2.96 -33.92
N HIS A 223 -16.68 2.46 -32.85
CA HIS A 223 -17.31 1.54 -31.89
C HIS A 223 -17.93 2.23 -30.65
N ARG A 224 -17.50 3.45 -30.31
CA ARG A 224 -18.07 4.30 -29.25
C ARG A 224 -19.52 4.72 -29.48
N LYS A 225 -20.08 4.45 -30.67
CA LYS A 225 -21.50 4.69 -30.97
C LYS A 225 -22.40 3.51 -30.61
N LYS A 226 -21.91 2.50 -29.89
CA LYS A 226 -22.73 1.36 -29.43
C LYS A 226 -23.05 1.53 -27.94
N PRO A 227 -24.28 1.98 -27.57
CA PRO A 227 -24.72 2.10 -26.18
C PRO A 227 -24.50 0.82 -25.35
N ALA A 228 -24.59 -0.34 -26.00
CA ALA A 228 -24.32 -1.64 -25.38
C ALA A 228 -22.87 -1.79 -24.88
N LEU A 229 -21.88 -1.34 -25.66
CA LEU A 229 -20.47 -1.41 -25.26
C LEU A 229 -20.19 -0.49 -24.06
N ASP A 230 -20.75 0.72 -24.08
CA ASP A 230 -20.60 1.67 -22.96
C ASP A 230 -21.25 1.15 -21.67
N ALA A 231 -22.42 0.51 -21.77
CA ALA A 231 -23.06 -0.13 -20.62
C ALA A 231 -22.20 -1.26 -20.04
N VAL A 232 -21.61 -2.10 -20.89
CA VAL A 232 -20.71 -3.18 -20.45
C VAL A 232 -19.43 -2.63 -19.83
N LEU A 233 -18.78 -1.64 -20.45
CA LEU A 233 -17.60 -1.00 -19.89
C LEU A 233 -17.91 -0.30 -18.56
N LYS A 234 -19.10 0.29 -18.42
CA LYS A 234 -19.55 0.89 -17.16
C LYS A 234 -19.72 -0.17 -16.07
N SER A 235 -20.35 -1.31 -16.39
CA SER A 235 -20.48 -2.44 -15.47
C SER A 235 -19.12 -3.00 -15.03
N ALA A 236 -18.23 -3.26 -15.99
CA ALA A 236 -16.88 -3.77 -15.73
C ALA A 236 -16.05 -2.79 -14.88
N ARG A 237 -16.22 -1.47 -15.07
CA ARG A 237 -15.58 -0.45 -14.21
C ARG A 237 -16.06 -0.51 -12.78
N HIS A 238 -17.36 -0.65 -12.54
CA HIS A 238 -17.89 -0.76 -11.18
C HIS A 238 -17.38 -2.04 -10.50
N GLU A 239 -17.32 -3.16 -11.23
CA GLU A 239 -16.72 -4.39 -10.70
C GLU A 239 -15.24 -4.20 -10.37
N TYR A 240 -14.52 -3.56 -11.28
CA TYR A 240 -13.11 -3.26 -11.12
C TYR A 240 -12.87 -2.40 -9.87
N ASP A 241 -13.62 -1.30 -9.70
CA ASP A 241 -13.52 -0.41 -8.56
C ASP A 241 -13.84 -1.15 -7.25
N ALA A 242 -14.86 -2.02 -7.26
CA ALA A 242 -15.24 -2.85 -6.11
C ALA A 242 -14.12 -3.81 -5.72
N ARG A 243 -13.55 -4.52 -6.69
CA ARG A 243 -12.44 -5.46 -6.44
C ARG A 243 -11.19 -4.74 -5.97
N VAL A 244 -10.84 -3.61 -6.57
CA VAL A 244 -9.68 -2.83 -6.13
C VAL A 244 -9.83 -2.44 -4.66
N VAL A 245 -10.98 -1.90 -4.24
CA VAL A 245 -11.16 -1.53 -2.83
C VAL A 245 -11.27 -2.74 -1.89
N ALA A 246 -11.79 -3.86 -2.37
CA ALA A 246 -11.97 -5.08 -1.59
C ALA A 246 -10.70 -5.91 -1.41
N THR A 247 -9.82 -5.99 -2.41
CA THR A 247 -8.71 -6.96 -2.41
C THR A 247 -7.34 -6.32 -2.56
N CYS A 248 -7.22 -5.25 -3.35
CA CYS A 248 -5.93 -4.61 -3.60
C CYS A 248 -6.10 -3.12 -3.87
N PRO A 249 -6.22 -2.28 -2.82
CA PRO A 249 -6.49 -0.85 -2.95
C PRO A 249 -5.33 -0.04 -3.53
N PHE A 250 -4.15 -0.63 -3.64
CA PHE A 250 -2.95 -0.05 -4.25
C PHE A 250 -2.34 -1.04 -5.27
N PRO A 251 -3.08 -1.42 -6.32
CA PRO A 251 -2.60 -2.41 -7.28
C PRO A 251 -1.50 -1.81 -8.15
N ASN A 252 -0.43 -2.59 -8.38
CA ASN A 252 0.58 -2.26 -9.38
C ASN A 252 0.02 -2.44 -10.82
N THR A 253 0.77 -2.01 -11.84
CA THR A 253 0.29 -2.04 -13.24
C THR A 253 -0.17 -3.44 -13.69
N SER A 254 0.59 -4.48 -13.35
CA SER A 254 0.25 -5.87 -13.70
C SER A 254 -1.04 -6.33 -13.00
N GLN A 255 -1.20 -6.02 -11.70
CA GLN A 255 -2.42 -6.30 -10.95
C GLN A 255 -3.63 -5.54 -11.50
N GLN A 256 -3.45 -4.28 -11.91
CA GLN A 256 -4.53 -3.50 -12.53
C GLN A 256 -5.01 -4.16 -13.82
N GLU A 257 -4.10 -4.59 -14.68
CA GLU A 257 -4.45 -5.30 -15.91
C GLU A 257 -5.12 -6.65 -15.62
N GLY A 258 -4.62 -7.42 -14.67
CA GLY A 258 -5.19 -8.71 -14.27
C GLY A 258 -6.62 -8.57 -13.73
N ILE A 259 -6.86 -7.61 -12.83
CA ILE A 259 -8.20 -7.33 -12.28
C ILE A 259 -9.12 -6.83 -13.40
N ALA A 260 -8.68 -5.90 -14.25
CA ALA A 260 -9.48 -5.36 -15.33
C ALA A 260 -9.89 -6.44 -16.35
N ARG A 261 -8.95 -7.33 -16.70
CA ARG A 261 -9.22 -8.47 -17.57
C ARG A 261 -10.25 -9.40 -16.95
N SER A 262 -10.08 -9.79 -15.68
CA SER A 262 -11.07 -10.63 -14.97
C SER A 262 -12.47 -10.01 -14.89
N CYS A 263 -12.56 -8.67 -14.81
CA CYS A 263 -13.86 -7.97 -14.83
C CYS A 263 -14.50 -8.00 -16.22
N LEU A 264 -13.71 -7.83 -17.29
CA LEU A 264 -14.22 -7.93 -18.66
C LEU A 264 -14.62 -9.36 -19.02
N GLU A 265 -13.87 -10.36 -18.55
CA GLU A 265 -14.14 -11.79 -18.77
C GLU A 265 -15.51 -12.24 -18.29
N LYS A 266 -15.99 -11.63 -17.19
CA LYS A 266 -17.32 -11.88 -16.64
C LYS A 266 -18.46 -11.27 -17.44
N THR A 267 -18.17 -10.39 -18.37
CA THR A 267 -19.18 -9.82 -19.26
C THR A 267 -19.34 -10.71 -20.49
N ASP A 268 -20.56 -10.87 -20.99
CA ASP A 268 -20.87 -11.72 -22.17
C ASP A 268 -20.17 -11.26 -23.48
N ILE A 269 -19.44 -10.15 -23.44
CA ILE A 269 -18.72 -9.57 -24.58
C ILE A 269 -17.20 -9.80 -24.46
N SER A 270 -16.77 -10.59 -23.46
CA SER A 270 -15.36 -10.83 -23.15
C SER A 270 -14.54 -11.41 -24.31
N ALA A 271 -15.13 -12.30 -25.11
CA ALA A 271 -14.45 -12.98 -26.22
C ALA A 271 -13.95 -11.99 -27.30
N ILE A 272 -14.57 -10.82 -27.42
CA ILE A 272 -14.25 -9.83 -28.47
C ILE A 272 -13.26 -8.79 -27.96
N TYR A 273 -13.28 -8.43 -26.68
CA TYR A 273 -12.60 -7.23 -26.17
C TYR A 273 -11.55 -7.47 -25.07
N SER A 274 -11.42 -8.69 -24.53
CA SER A 274 -10.46 -8.96 -23.43
C SER A 274 -8.99 -8.80 -23.83
N SER A 275 -8.69 -8.88 -25.12
CA SER A 275 -7.34 -8.70 -25.70
C SER A 275 -7.04 -7.26 -26.11
N ASP A 276 -8.07 -6.39 -26.18
CA ASP A 276 -7.89 -5.00 -26.60
C ASP A 276 -7.36 -4.14 -25.44
N LYS A 277 -6.08 -3.75 -25.53
CA LYS A 277 -5.40 -2.89 -24.56
C LYS A 277 -6.14 -1.57 -24.32
N SER A 278 -6.87 -1.05 -25.32
CA SER A 278 -7.63 0.18 -25.17
C SER A 278 -8.90 0.00 -24.32
N CYS A 279 -9.58 -1.14 -24.47
CA CYS A 279 -10.71 -1.50 -23.64
C CYS A 279 -10.26 -1.72 -22.18
N LEU A 280 -9.15 -2.45 -21.99
CA LEU A 280 -8.53 -2.62 -20.66
C LEU A 280 -8.19 -1.28 -20.02
N GLN A 281 -7.45 -0.42 -20.74
CA GLN A 281 -7.15 0.93 -20.26
C GLN A 281 -8.40 1.74 -19.96
N SER A 282 -9.48 1.58 -20.74
CA SER A 282 -10.74 2.27 -20.48
C SER A 282 -11.39 1.82 -19.18
N VAL A 283 -11.18 0.58 -18.72
CA VAL A 283 -11.67 0.09 -17.42
C VAL A 283 -10.87 0.72 -16.27
N PHE A 284 -9.52 0.66 -16.29
CA PHE A 284 -8.72 1.09 -15.13
C PHE A 284 -8.16 2.53 -15.20
N ARG A 285 -8.31 3.29 -16.29
CA ARG A 285 -7.87 4.72 -16.35
C ARG A 285 -8.47 5.60 -15.24
N LYS A 286 -9.46 5.10 -14.47
CA LYS A 286 -10.17 5.82 -13.42
C LYS A 286 -9.91 5.33 -11.99
N VAL A 287 -8.97 4.43 -11.70
CA VAL A 287 -8.75 3.98 -10.31
C VAL A 287 -8.43 5.15 -9.36
N ASN A 288 -7.70 6.14 -9.88
CA ASN A 288 -7.37 7.37 -9.16
C ASN A 288 -8.63 8.21 -8.81
N ASN A 289 -9.72 8.03 -9.55
CA ASN A 289 -10.96 8.76 -9.32
C ASN A 289 -11.71 8.26 -8.10
N VAL A 290 -11.73 6.95 -7.82
CA VAL A 290 -12.46 6.41 -6.67
C VAL A 290 -11.89 6.97 -5.36
N CYS A 291 -10.56 6.92 -5.21
CA CYS A 291 -9.89 7.47 -4.03
C CYS A 291 -10.07 8.99 -3.95
N GLY A 292 -9.82 9.70 -5.06
CA GLY A 292 -9.93 11.16 -5.10
C GLY A 292 -11.35 11.64 -4.82
N GLU A 293 -12.36 10.94 -5.33
CA GLU A 293 -13.77 11.24 -5.13
C GLU A 293 -14.18 10.99 -3.68
N LEU A 294 -13.83 9.85 -3.10
CA LEU A 294 -14.16 9.51 -1.72
C LEU A 294 -13.57 10.54 -0.73
N ILE A 295 -12.32 10.96 -0.97
CA ILE A 295 -11.66 11.99 -0.15
C ILE A 295 -12.31 13.36 -0.34
N ARG A 296 -12.65 13.76 -1.59
CA ARG A 296 -13.25 15.06 -1.88
C ARG A 296 -14.67 15.19 -1.33
N SER A 297 -15.48 14.15 -1.49
CA SER A 297 -16.91 14.17 -1.18
C SER A 297 -17.20 13.98 0.31
N ASN A 298 -16.51 13.04 0.98
CA ASN A 298 -16.91 12.59 2.31
C ASN A 298 -15.78 12.52 3.35
N VAL A 299 -14.64 11.87 3.07
CA VAL A 299 -13.68 11.53 4.15
C VAL A 299 -13.18 12.77 4.89
N ARG A 300 -12.86 13.86 4.19
CA ARG A 300 -12.43 15.12 4.84
C ARG A 300 -13.50 15.68 5.79
N LYS A 301 -14.76 15.72 5.32
CA LYS A 301 -15.90 16.21 6.13
C LYS A 301 -16.11 15.31 7.35
N SER A 302 -16.09 14.00 7.14
CA SER A 302 -16.20 12.99 8.20
C SER A 302 -15.09 13.13 9.25
N VAL A 303 -13.83 13.32 8.85
CA VAL A 303 -12.70 13.53 9.77
C VAL A 303 -12.88 14.81 10.58
N GLN A 304 -13.23 15.91 9.91
CA GLN A 304 -13.45 17.19 10.57
C GLN A 304 -14.57 17.10 11.61
N GLN A 305 -15.74 16.56 11.22
CA GLN A 305 -16.91 16.45 12.07
C GLN A 305 -16.72 15.47 13.23
N THR A 306 -16.14 14.29 12.96
CA THR A 306 -15.99 13.23 13.98
C THR A 306 -15.02 13.63 15.08
N TYR A 307 -13.92 14.30 14.74
CA TYR A 307 -12.89 14.65 15.72
C TYR A 307 -13.00 16.08 16.23
N GLY A 308 -13.84 16.92 15.62
CA GLY A 308 -14.07 18.31 16.05
C GLY A 308 -12.94 19.26 15.66
N PHE A 309 -12.30 19.05 14.50
CA PHE A 309 -11.35 20.02 13.95
C PHE A 309 -12.07 21.33 13.59
N SER A 310 -11.54 22.46 14.05
CA SER A 310 -12.12 23.77 13.79
C SER A 310 -11.35 24.52 12.72
N MET A 311 -12.05 25.11 11.74
CA MET A 311 -11.43 25.99 10.75
C MET A 311 -11.08 27.37 11.33
N LEU A 312 -11.81 27.81 12.36
CA LEU A 312 -11.74 29.17 12.88
C LEU A 312 -10.86 29.28 14.14
N ASN A 313 -10.81 28.23 14.95
CA ASN A 313 -10.28 28.32 16.31
C ASN A 313 -9.06 27.42 16.53
N GLY A 314 -7.99 28.03 17.07
CA GLY A 314 -6.93 27.37 17.83
C GLY A 314 -6.08 26.38 17.03
N THR A 315 -5.13 26.90 16.25
CA THR A 315 -4.07 26.11 15.60
C THR A 315 -3.45 25.10 16.58
N LYS A 316 -3.10 25.54 17.79
CA LYS A 316 -2.56 24.67 18.86
C LYS A 316 -3.51 23.55 19.29
N LYS A 317 -4.83 23.79 19.32
CA LYS A 317 -5.84 22.78 19.69
C LYS A 317 -5.95 21.69 18.61
N ASN A 318 -6.05 22.11 17.35
CA ASN A 318 -6.08 21.18 16.22
C ASN A 318 -4.78 20.37 16.12
N GLU A 319 -3.64 21.03 16.30
CA GLU A 319 -2.33 20.37 16.26
C GLU A 319 -2.19 19.33 17.39
N SER A 320 -2.59 19.68 18.63
CA SER A 320 -2.62 18.74 19.76
C SER A 320 -3.58 17.58 19.51
N LEU A 321 -4.75 17.84 18.94
CA LEU A 321 -5.72 16.82 18.57
C LEU A 321 -5.16 15.86 17.50
N TYR A 322 -4.54 16.40 16.45
CA TYR A 322 -3.85 15.63 15.41
C TYR A 322 -2.79 14.71 16.01
N ARG A 323 -1.89 15.27 16.84
CA ARG A 323 -0.81 14.50 17.49
C ARG A 323 -1.39 13.34 18.29
N ARG A 324 -2.39 13.62 19.14
CA ARG A 324 -3.06 12.60 19.97
C ARG A 324 -3.74 11.50 19.14
N LEU A 325 -4.36 11.85 18.01
CA LEU A 325 -5.04 10.88 17.16
C LEU A 325 -4.07 9.98 16.40
N VAL A 326 -2.96 10.53 15.90
CA VAL A 326 -1.98 9.77 15.10
C VAL A 326 -1.04 8.95 15.99
N GLU A 327 -0.74 9.42 17.20
CA GLU A 327 0.05 8.68 18.19
C GLU A 327 -0.55 7.31 18.48
N ASP A 328 0.26 6.26 18.30
CA ASP A 328 -0.12 4.85 18.42
C ASP A 328 -1.41 4.46 17.68
N TYR A 329 -1.70 5.13 16.57
CA TYR A 329 -2.91 4.90 15.77
C TYR A 329 -4.22 5.09 16.57
N ALA A 330 -4.27 6.00 17.55
CA ALA A 330 -5.47 6.18 18.39
C ALA A 330 -6.78 6.38 17.59
N TYR A 331 -6.72 6.96 16.38
CA TYR A 331 -7.87 7.11 15.49
C TYR A 331 -8.51 5.79 15.02
N VAL A 332 -7.87 4.62 15.17
CA VAL A 332 -8.48 3.33 14.80
C VAL A 332 -9.47 2.81 15.84
N TYR A 333 -9.44 3.36 17.06
CA TYR A 333 -10.26 2.90 18.18
C TYR A 333 -11.61 3.62 18.23
N LYS A 334 -12.63 2.94 18.76
CA LYS A 334 -13.96 3.50 19.06
C LYS A 334 -13.89 4.71 19.97
N ASP A 335 -13.09 4.60 21.04
CA ASP A 335 -12.71 5.74 21.88
C ASP A 335 -11.20 5.98 21.70
N PRO A 336 -10.80 7.02 20.93
CA PRO A 336 -9.39 7.34 20.72
C PRO A 336 -8.64 7.73 22.00
N THR A 337 -9.33 8.25 23.02
CA THR A 337 -8.69 8.68 24.27
C THR A 337 -8.39 7.49 25.17
N LYS A 338 -9.37 6.58 25.32
CA LYS A 338 -9.20 5.36 26.13
C LYS A 338 -8.56 4.20 25.36
N ARG A 339 -8.46 4.32 24.03
CA ARG A 339 -7.99 3.28 23.10
C ARG A 339 -8.74 1.95 23.30
N THR A 340 -10.07 2.04 23.33
CA THR A 340 -10.96 0.87 23.45
C THR A 340 -11.76 0.64 22.16
N GLY A 341 -12.06 -0.63 21.84
CA GLY A 341 -12.76 -1.01 20.61
C GLY A 341 -11.94 -0.76 19.33
N ILE A 342 -10.84 -1.49 19.14
CA ILE A 342 -10.00 -1.35 17.95
C ILE A 342 -10.80 -1.68 16.68
N PHE A 343 -10.66 -0.85 15.64
CA PHE A 343 -11.41 -0.90 14.37
C PHE A 343 -12.92 -0.70 14.48
N GLU A 344 -13.42 -0.24 15.62
CA GLU A 344 -14.84 0.09 15.84
C GLU A 344 -15.12 1.60 15.86
N ASN A 345 -14.21 2.41 15.32
CA ASN A 345 -14.43 3.85 15.19
C ASN A 345 -15.62 4.13 14.25
N SER A 346 -16.58 4.95 14.71
CA SER A 346 -17.77 5.32 13.95
C SER A 346 -17.46 5.97 12.61
N ILE A 347 -16.28 6.60 12.45
CA ILE A 347 -15.84 7.16 11.18
C ILE A 347 -15.71 6.09 10.08
N ILE A 348 -15.32 4.86 10.43
CA ILE A 348 -15.18 3.75 9.48
C ILE A 348 -16.57 3.40 8.92
N GLN A 349 -17.57 3.32 9.80
CA GLN A 349 -18.97 3.07 9.44
C GLN A 349 -19.52 4.18 8.54
N GLY A 350 -19.31 5.45 8.92
CA GLY A 350 -19.79 6.60 8.14
C GLY A 350 -19.18 6.67 6.74
N ILE A 351 -17.87 6.41 6.63
CA ILE A 351 -17.18 6.39 5.34
C ILE A 351 -17.63 5.19 4.50
N LEU A 352 -17.73 3.99 5.08
CA LEU A 352 -18.19 2.79 4.38
C LEU A 352 -19.63 2.94 3.87
N LYS A 353 -20.54 3.45 4.73
CA LYS A 353 -21.93 3.70 4.36
C LYS A 353 -21.99 4.60 3.13
N PHE A 354 -21.39 5.79 3.20
CA PHE A 354 -21.36 6.70 2.06
C PHE A 354 -20.72 6.07 0.82
N PHE A 355 -19.58 5.39 0.98
CA PHE A 355 -18.84 4.80 -0.12
C PHE A 355 -19.66 3.72 -0.83
N LEU A 356 -20.43 2.91 -0.11
CA LEU A 356 -21.17 1.79 -0.69
C LEU A 356 -22.62 2.14 -1.06
N THR A 357 -23.24 3.15 -0.44
CA THR A 357 -24.64 3.52 -0.75
C THR A 357 -24.78 4.71 -1.69
N GLN A 358 -23.93 5.75 -1.58
CA GLN A 358 -24.08 6.99 -2.34
C GLN A 358 -23.18 7.08 -3.57
N SER A 359 -22.25 6.14 -3.73
CA SER A 359 -21.44 6.06 -4.95
C SER A 359 -22.13 5.21 -6.02
N ASN A 360 -21.56 5.21 -7.23
CA ASN A 360 -21.96 4.30 -8.31
C ASN A 360 -21.79 2.80 -7.98
N MET A 361 -21.39 2.47 -6.75
CA MET A 361 -21.14 1.11 -6.26
C MET A 361 -22.40 0.45 -5.67
N ARG A 362 -23.50 1.17 -5.41
CA ARG A 362 -24.72 0.59 -4.80
C ARG A 362 -25.26 -0.64 -5.55
N PRO A 363 -25.46 -0.61 -6.89
CA PRO A 363 -25.91 -1.81 -7.62
C PRO A 363 -24.91 -2.97 -7.50
N PHE A 364 -23.63 -2.63 -7.37
CA PHE A 364 -22.55 -3.61 -7.32
C PHE A 364 -22.42 -4.26 -5.95
N LEU A 365 -22.66 -3.52 -4.87
CA LEU A 365 -22.73 -4.07 -3.52
C LEU A 365 -23.80 -5.15 -3.45
N LEU A 366 -24.99 -4.88 -4.00
CA LEU A 366 -26.11 -5.85 -4.04
C LEU A 366 -25.80 -7.06 -4.92
N ALA A 367 -25.14 -6.85 -6.06
CA ALA A 367 -24.78 -7.93 -6.98
C ALA A 367 -23.59 -8.77 -6.48
N SER A 368 -22.72 -8.20 -5.64
CA SER A 368 -21.44 -8.80 -5.23
C SER A 368 -21.32 -8.94 -3.72
N ASN A 369 -22.37 -9.48 -3.10
CA ASN A 369 -22.38 -9.79 -1.66
C ASN A 369 -21.16 -10.62 -1.23
N SER A 370 -20.67 -11.52 -2.09
CA SER A 370 -19.49 -12.35 -1.81
C SER A 370 -18.18 -11.58 -1.68
N ILE A 371 -18.08 -10.36 -2.23
CA ILE A 371 -16.88 -9.53 -2.16
C ILE A 371 -16.81 -8.80 -0.81
N PHE A 372 -17.96 -8.33 -0.30
CA PHE A 372 -18.02 -7.46 0.87
C PHE A 372 -18.59 -8.12 2.13
N ASN A 373 -19.01 -9.40 2.09
CA ASN A 373 -19.53 -10.11 3.25
C ASN A 373 -18.59 -11.24 3.72
N PRO A 374 -17.91 -11.08 4.87
CA PRO A 374 -17.83 -9.87 5.71
C PRO A 374 -16.87 -8.83 5.13
N ILE A 375 -17.00 -7.54 5.52
CA ILE A 375 -16.20 -6.43 4.94
C ILE A 375 -14.71 -6.80 4.93
N PRO A 376 -14.00 -6.77 3.79
CA PRO A 376 -12.60 -7.16 3.73
C PRO A 376 -11.71 -6.32 4.64
N ARG A 377 -10.67 -6.94 5.19
CA ARG A 377 -9.70 -6.22 6.03
C ARG A 377 -8.94 -5.17 5.24
N GLU A 378 -8.69 -5.46 3.97
CA GLU A 378 -8.08 -4.59 2.98
C GLU A 378 -8.90 -3.30 2.81
N THR A 379 -10.24 -3.41 2.77
CA THR A 379 -11.14 -2.25 2.71
C THR A 379 -11.05 -1.40 3.98
N ILE A 380 -11.01 -2.01 5.17
CA ILE A 380 -10.88 -1.29 6.43
C ILE A 380 -9.53 -0.56 6.50
N ALA A 381 -8.43 -1.26 6.18
CA ALA A 381 -7.09 -0.67 6.15
C ALA A 381 -7.00 0.49 5.13
N PHE A 382 -7.64 0.36 3.97
CA PHE A 382 -7.73 1.42 2.98
C PHE A 382 -8.47 2.65 3.52
N ILE A 383 -9.64 2.49 4.13
CA ILE A 383 -10.39 3.61 4.72
C ILE A 383 -9.60 4.31 5.82
N LEU A 384 -8.94 3.54 6.70
CA LEU A 384 -8.07 4.09 7.73
C LEU A 384 -6.87 4.84 7.15
N THR A 385 -6.35 4.39 6.01
CA THR A 385 -5.31 5.11 5.27
C THR A 385 -5.82 6.45 4.76
N LEU A 386 -7.05 6.50 4.22
CA LEU A 386 -7.68 7.76 3.80
C LEU A 386 -7.94 8.70 4.98
N VAL A 387 -8.38 8.16 6.12
CA VAL A 387 -8.55 8.92 7.37
C VAL A 387 -7.22 9.50 7.84
N LYS A 388 -6.15 8.69 7.89
CA LYS A 388 -4.80 9.13 8.25
C LYS A 388 -4.30 10.24 7.32
N PHE A 389 -4.50 10.09 6.01
CA PHE A 389 -4.17 11.12 5.04
C PHE A 389 -4.91 12.42 5.34
N CYS A 390 -6.23 12.37 5.57
CA CYS A 390 -7.01 13.57 5.89
C CYS A 390 -6.62 14.18 7.25
N LEU A 391 -6.21 13.38 8.24
CA LEU A 391 -5.64 13.87 9.49
C LEU A 391 -4.34 14.64 9.24
N SER A 392 -3.48 14.18 8.31
CA SER A 392 -2.23 14.88 7.98
C SER A 392 -2.44 16.29 7.42
N GLU A 393 -3.60 16.58 6.84
CA GLU A 393 -3.97 17.94 6.41
C GLU A 393 -4.11 18.92 7.59
N TRP A 394 -4.22 18.41 8.83
CA TRP A 394 -4.32 19.19 10.07
C TRP A 394 -3.04 19.17 10.90
N GLN A 395 -1.94 18.62 10.37
CA GLN A 395 -0.70 18.42 11.11
C GLN A 395 -0.14 19.71 11.72
N THR A 396 -0.26 20.86 11.04
CA THR A 396 0.24 22.16 11.52
C THR A 396 -0.81 22.92 12.34
N GLY A 397 -1.95 22.30 12.65
CA GLY A 397 -3.09 22.96 13.28
C GLY A 397 -3.97 23.82 12.36
N VAL A 398 -3.47 24.15 11.17
CA VAL A 398 -4.20 24.83 10.09
C VAL A 398 -4.56 23.79 9.03
N HIS A 399 -5.79 23.83 8.51
CA HIS A 399 -6.21 22.91 7.45
C HIS A 399 -5.50 23.23 6.14
N LYS A 400 -4.58 22.35 5.71
CA LYS A 400 -3.89 22.43 4.42
C LYS A 400 -4.36 21.28 3.54
N LYS A 401 -5.28 21.57 2.63
CA LYS A 401 -5.78 20.57 1.66
C LYS A 401 -4.63 20.10 0.77
N THR A 402 -4.34 18.81 0.79
CA THR A 402 -3.29 18.21 -0.05
C THR A 402 -3.89 17.26 -1.09
N LYS A 403 -3.14 16.99 -2.16
CA LYS A 403 -3.53 15.99 -3.16
C LYS A 403 -3.14 14.59 -2.66
N PHE A 404 -4.07 13.64 -2.77
CA PHE A 404 -3.80 12.26 -2.40
C PHE A 404 -3.02 11.56 -3.50
N TYR A 405 -1.83 11.07 -3.15
CA TYR A 405 -0.99 10.27 -4.04
C TYR A 405 -0.88 8.85 -3.51
N ARG A 406 -1.18 7.86 -4.35
CA ARG A 406 -1.16 6.44 -3.96
C ARG A 406 0.21 5.98 -3.49
N ILE A 407 1.26 6.31 -4.26
CA ILE A 407 2.65 5.93 -3.99
C ILE A 407 3.09 6.42 -2.60
N LYS A 408 2.72 7.65 -2.22
CA LYS A 408 3.06 8.22 -0.90
C LYS A 408 2.33 7.56 0.27
N ASN A 409 1.19 6.89 0.01
CA ASN A 409 0.33 6.31 1.04
C ASN A 409 0.40 4.78 1.13
N VAL A 410 1.03 4.09 0.18
CA VAL A 410 1.13 2.62 0.15
C VAL A 410 1.75 2.06 1.44
N GLY A 411 2.84 2.65 1.93
CA GLY A 411 3.48 2.18 3.16
C GLY A 411 2.63 2.43 4.42
N SER A 412 1.72 3.42 4.41
CA SER A 412 0.76 3.60 5.51
C SER A 412 -0.34 2.54 5.46
N TYR A 413 -0.80 2.18 4.25
CA TYR A 413 -1.75 1.09 4.05
C TYR A 413 -1.18 -0.25 4.49
N GLU A 414 0.03 -0.62 4.04
CA GLU A 414 0.68 -1.89 4.40
C GLU A 414 0.86 -2.03 5.92
N ARG A 415 1.29 -0.96 6.60
CA ARG A 415 1.40 -0.98 8.07
C ARG A 415 0.05 -1.20 8.75
N LEU A 416 -1.02 -0.54 8.28
CA LEU A 416 -2.36 -0.72 8.84
C LEU A 416 -2.91 -2.12 8.58
N LEU A 417 -2.67 -2.66 7.39
CA LEU A 417 -3.05 -4.03 7.03
C LEU A 417 -2.34 -5.03 7.94
N ASN A 418 -1.04 -4.89 8.16
CA ASN A 418 -0.27 -5.74 9.07
C ASN A 418 -0.78 -5.68 10.52
N VAL A 419 -1.16 -4.49 11.01
CA VAL A 419 -1.77 -4.34 12.34
C VAL A 419 -3.11 -5.07 12.41
N LEU A 420 -3.94 -4.95 11.36
CA LEU A 420 -5.25 -5.59 11.30
C LEU A 420 -5.12 -7.12 11.20
N GLU A 421 -4.20 -7.64 10.40
CA GLU A 421 -3.87 -9.07 10.31
C GLU A 421 -3.33 -9.63 11.62
N GLY A 422 -2.42 -8.89 12.27
CA GLY A 422 -1.93 -9.22 13.60
C GLY A 422 -3.07 -9.29 14.61
N TRP A 423 -3.98 -8.31 14.60
CA TRP A 423 -5.16 -8.32 15.47
C TRP A 423 -6.11 -9.48 15.16
N GLU A 424 -6.41 -9.76 13.90
CA GLU A 424 -7.29 -10.85 13.46
C GLU A 424 -6.73 -12.21 13.88
N LYS A 425 -5.41 -12.40 13.83
CA LYS A 425 -4.75 -13.62 14.30
C LYS A 425 -5.02 -13.91 15.78
N HIS A 426 -5.10 -12.87 16.61
CA HIS A 426 -5.32 -13.02 18.05
C HIS A 426 -6.81 -12.96 18.45
N ARG A 427 -7.67 -12.37 17.61
CA ARG A 427 -9.10 -12.12 17.92
C ARG A 427 -10.00 -12.37 16.71
N ARG A 428 -9.85 -13.55 16.09
CA ARG A 428 -10.54 -13.91 14.84
C ARG A 428 -12.07 -13.74 14.94
N GLU A 429 -12.69 -14.24 16.00
CA GLU A 429 -14.14 -14.16 16.20
C GLU A 429 -14.62 -12.72 16.34
N SER A 430 -13.92 -11.89 17.13
CA SER A 430 -14.27 -10.47 17.28
C SER A 430 -14.10 -9.72 15.95
N SER A 431 -13.03 -10.00 15.20
CA SER A 431 -12.79 -9.43 13.87
C SER A 431 -13.92 -9.76 12.90
N MET A 432 -14.26 -11.05 12.79
CA MET A 432 -15.36 -11.50 11.94
C MET A 432 -16.68 -10.85 12.35
N LYS A 433 -17.01 -10.85 13.64
CA LYS A 433 -18.23 -10.20 14.15
C LYS A 433 -18.29 -8.71 13.81
N ILE A 434 -17.20 -7.98 14.01
CA ILE A 434 -17.15 -6.54 13.68
C ILE A 434 -17.34 -6.34 12.19
N ARG A 435 -16.62 -7.06 11.34
CA ARG A 435 -16.71 -6.95 9.87
C ARG A 435 -18.08 -7.35 9.32
N THR A 436 -18.71 -8.39 9.88
CA THR A 436 -20.08 -8.78 9.54
C THR A 436 -21.07 -7.71 9.98
N ASN A 437 -20.95 -7.18 11.21
CA ASN A 437 -21.82 -6.10 11.68
C ASN A 437 -21.71 -4.84 10.81
N LEU A 438 -20.50 -4.46 10.39
CA LEU A 438 -20.29 -3.37 9.44
C LEU A 438 -21.06 -3.61 8.14
N TYR A 439 -20.96 -4.81 7.57
CA TYR A 439 -21.69 -5.18 6.35
C TYR A 439 -23.21 -5.11 6.54
N THR A 440 -23.74 -5.76 7.59
CA THR A 440 -25.18 -5.79 7.88
C THR A 440 -25.76 -4.39 8.10
N MET A 441 -25.04 -3.51 8.81
CA MET A 441 -25.47 -2.12 8.99
C MET A 441 -25.58 -1.35 7.67
N ILE A 442 -24.67 -1.62 6.73
CA ILE A 442 -24.68 -0.97 5.41
C ILE A 442 -25.84 -1.49 4.58
N CYS A 443 -26.09 -2.80 4.58
CA CYS A 443 -27.24 -3.41 3.90
C CYS A 443 -28.58 -2.86 4.43
N ALA A 444 -28.75 -2.77 5.75
CA ALA A 444 -29.96 -2.19 6.34
C ALA A 444 -30.22 -0.75 5.87
N CYS A 445 -29.15 0.06 5.74
CA CYS A 445 -29.28 1.42 5.22
C CYS A 445 -29.71 1.50 3.75
N ILE A 446 -29.51 0.43 2.96
CA ILE A 446 -29.89 0.39 1.54
C ILE A 446 -31.36 0.02 1.38
N GLU A 447 -31.89 -0.81 2.29
CA GLU A 447 -33.29 -1.24 2.30
C GLU A 447 -34.23 -0.10 2.74
N ASP A 448 -33.77 0.77 3.65
CA ASP A 448 -34.56 1.88 4.17
C ASP A 448 -34.63 3.11 3.23
N GLU A 449 -33.77 3.20 2.21
CA GLU A 449 -33.84 4.29 1.23
C GLU A 449 -34.84 3.96 0.13
N PRO A 450 -36.03 4.61 0.06
CA PRO A 450 -36.94 4.42 -1.04
C PRO A 450 -36.22 4.77 -2.33
N VAL A 451 -36.25 3.86 -3.30
CA VAL A 451 -35.75 4.15 -4.64
C VAL A 451 -36.67 5.21 -5.21
N GLU A 452 -36.22 6.47 -5.24
CA GLU A 452 -36.86 7.50 -6.05
C GLU A 452 -36.69 7.06 -7.51
N VAL A 453 -37.75 6.45 -8.05
CA VAL A 453 -37.83 5.95 -9.44
C VAL A 453 -37.99 7.11 -10.40
#